data_AF-A0A938QM56-F1
#
_entry.id   AF-A0A938QM56-F1
#
_cell.length_a   1.000
_cell.length_b   1.000
_cell.length_c   1.000
_cell.angle_alpha   90.00
_cell.angle_beta   90.00
_cell.angle_gamma   90.00
#
_symmetry.space_group_name_H-M   'P 1'
#
loop_
_entity.id
_entity.type
_entity.pdbx_description
1 polymer ?
#
loop_
_entity_poly.entity_id
_entity_poly.type
_entity_poly.pdbx_seq_one_letter_code
_entity_poly.pdbx_strand_id
1 'polypeptide(L)'
;MNSTEEPGPSVPELLPPRLEVRPKVLRKAVIFSVLLVIMVAACLVLIFCVQKPVALVAGLAGLLLFGAMGIYGLAVVIPRYLRRPVSLVLSQAGLERLTSVGGALIPWEDVAEVGLLKMSGNYLVGLRLWSYDRYLAALNPEMLAEMKKTAAFGKVLNRLAGAGISWESPEPGQLWSRLAGVADPARELAEAGDLGAQAEMLLVSRYTWGYDMLLSWCVDRPAPEMAVLMEAYRQKRP
;
A
#
# COMPACT_ATOMS: atom_id res chain seq x y z
N MET A 1 -15.41 31.08 16.36
CA MET A 1 -14.61 30.28 15.41
C MET A 1 -15.56 29.78 14.34
N ASN A 2 -15.53 30.39 13.16
CA ASN A 2 -16.36 29.95 12.03
C ASN A 2 -15.69 28.73 11.42
N SER A 3 -16.26 27.54 11.63
CA SER A 3 -15.94 26.36 10.84
C SER A 3 -16.30 26.68 9.40
N THR A 4 -15.28 26.97 8.59
CA THR A 4 -15.44 27.10 7.14
C THR A 4 -15.72 25.68 6.67
N GLU A 5 -16.98 25.36 6.40
CA GLU A 5 -17.35 24.11 5.74
C GLU A 5 -16.67 24.12 4.37
N GLU A 6 -15.56 23.38 4.24
CA GLU A 6 -14.99 23.13 2.92
C GLU A 6 -16.07 22.40 2.10
N PRO A 7 -16.37 22.88 0.89
CA PRO A 7 -17.35 22.23 0.03
C PRO A 7 -16.92 20.77 -0.16
N GLY A 8 -17.79 19.86 0.27
CA GLY A 8 -17.53 18.43 0.18
C GLY A 8 -17.24 18.01 -1.26
N PRO A 9 -16.44 16.95 -1.48
CA PRO A 9 -16.11 16.47 -2.81
C PRO A 9 -17.38 16.17 -3.61
N SER A 10 -17.56 16.83 -4.75
CA SER A 10 -18.71 16.65 -5.62
C SER A 10 -18.59 15.34 -6.42
N VAL A 11 -19.66 14.55 -6.43
CA VAL A 11 -19.74 13.33 -7.24
C VAL A 11 -19.89 13.75 -8.71
N PRO A 12 -19.06 13.23 -9.64
CA PRO A 12 -19.26 13.49 -11.06
C PRO A 12 -20.64 12.99 -11.52
N GLU A 13 -21.40 13.83 -12.21
CA GLU A 13 -22.75 13.52 -12.69
C GLU A 13 -22.79 12.29 -13.60
N LEU A 14 -21.72 12.10 -14.39
CA LEU A 14 -21.49 10.93 -15.24
C LEU A 14 -20.18 10.25 -14.84
N LEU A 15 -20.29 9.02 -14.33
CA LEU A 15 -19.13 8.17 -14.06
C LEU A 15 -18.69 7.50 -15.37
N PRO A 16 -17.42 7.58 -15.75
CA PRO A 16 -16.94 6.89 -16.95
C PRO A 16 -17.08 5.37 -16.75
N PRO A 17 -17.31 4.58 -17.82
CA PRO A 17 -17.43 3.12 -17.71
C PRO A 17 -16.21 2.45 -17.08
N ARG A 18 -15.04 3.07 -17.29
CA ARG A 18 -13.74 2.65 -16.79
C ARG A 18 -12.90 3.88 -16.47
N LEU A 19 -12.41 3.96 -15.24
CA LEU A 19 -11.49 4.98 -14.78
C LEU A 19 -10.21 4.33 -14.29
N GLU A 20 -9.11 4.63 -14.97
CA GLU A 20 -7.78 4.18 -14.54
C GLU A 20 -7.10 5.25 -13.68
N VAL A 21 -6.84 4.88 -12.43
CA VAL A 21 -6.07 5.67 -11.47
C VAL A 21 -4.62 5.26 -11.58
N ARG A 22 -3.80 6.16 -12.13
CA ARG A 22 -2.36 5.95 -12.28
C ARG A 22 -1.58 6.69 -11.20
N PRO A 23 -0.62 6.04 -10.52
CA PRO A 23 0.26 6.74 -9.61
C PRO A 23 1.10 7.77 -10.38
N LYS A 24 1.32 8.94 -9.78
CA LYS A 24 2.21 9.99 -10.29
C LYS A 24 3.69 9.60 -10.08
N VAL A 25 4.12 8.48 -10.68
CA VAL A 25 5.47 7.88 -10.51
C VAL A 25 6.56 8.91 -10.84
N LEU A 26 6.38 9.68 -11.90
CA LEU A 26 7.35 10.70 -12.32
C LEU A 26 7.58 11.75 -11.22
N ARG A 27 6.50 12.28 -10.63
CA ARG A 27 6.62 13.26 -9.54
C ARG A 27 7.38 12.69 -8.35
N LYS A 28 7.08 11.44 -7.95
CA LYS A 28 7.80 10.77 -6.86
C LYS A 28 9.27 10.53 -7.20
N ALA A 29 9.57 10.11 -8.43
CA ALA A 29 10.93 9.90 -8.91
C ALA A 29 11.74 11.20 -8.91
N VAL A 30 11.15 12.31 -9.36
CA VAL A 30 11.78 13.64 -9.30
C VAL A 30 12.07 14.05 -7.86
N ILE A 31 11.08 13.97 -6.95
CA ILE A 31 11.26 14.33 -5.54
C ILE A 31 12.37 13.48 -4.90
N PHE A 32 12.35 12.16 -5.14
CA PHE A 32 13.37 11.25 -4.64
C PHE A 32 14.77 11.61 -5.17
N SER A 33 14.88 11.93 -6.46
CA SER A 33 16.15 12.27 -7.10
C SER A 33 16.73 13.58 -6.55
N VAL A 34 15.88 14.59 -6.35
CA VAL A 34 16.28 15.87 -5.73
C VAL A 34 16.77 15.67 -4.30
N LEU A 35 16.01 14.93 -3.48
CA LEU A 35 16.39 14.63 -2.10
C LEU A 35 17.72 13.89 -2.03
N LEU A 36 17.92 12.91 -2.91
CA LEU A 36 19.15 12.15 -3.03
C LEU A 36 20.35 13.06 -3.34
N VAL A 37 20.22 13.96 -4.31
CA VAL A 37 21.28 14.92 -4.67
C VAL A 37 21.65 15.80 -3.47
N ILE A 38 20.66 16.29 -2.73
CA ILE A 38 20.89 17.09 -1.52
C ILE A 38 21.64 16.28 -0.46
N MET A 39 21.25 15.02 -0.21
CA MET A 39 21.93 14.15 0.76
C MET A 39 23.38 13.85 0.36
N VAL A 40 23.63 13.57 -0.93
CA VAL A 40 24.99 13.37 -1.45
C VAL A 40 25.82 14.64 -1.29
N ALA A 41 25.29 15.81 -1.64
CA ALA A 41 25.97 17.09 -1.46
C ALA A 41 26.31 17.35 0.01
N ALA A 42 25.38 17.08 0.94
CA ALA A 42 25.63 17.19 2.38
C ALA A 42 26.77 16.27 2.84
N CYS A 43 26.82 15.02 2.35
CA CYS A 43 27.92 14.10 2.64
C CYS A 43 29.27 14.63 2.13
N LEU A 44 29.31 15.22 0.93
CA LEU A 44 30.52 15.83 0.38
C LEU A 44 30.97 17.03 1.22
N VAL A 45 30.04 17.88 1.65
CA VAL A 45 30.36 19.01 2.56
C VAL A 45 30.96 18.51 3.88
N LEU A 46 30.43 17.43 4.46
CA LEU A 46 31.01 16.83 5.68
C LEU A 46 32.45 16.35 5.46
N ILE A 47 32.73 15.73 4.31
CA ILE A 47 34.06 15.22 3.96
C ILE A 47 35.05 16.36 3.74
N PHE A 48 34.68 17.38 2.95
CA PHE A 48 35.63 18.39 2.48
C PHE A 48 35.72 19.64 3.37
N CYS A 49 34.63 20.03 4.06
CA CYS A 49 34.57 21.32 4.74
C CYS A 49 34.75 21.24 6.26
N VAL A 50 34.34 20.13 6.91
CA VAL A 50 34.31 20.08 8.39
C VAL A 50 35.66 19.68 8.99
N GLN A 51 36.55 19.01 8.23
CA GLN A 51 37.91 18.58 8.61
C GLN A 51 38.04 17.83 9.95
N LYS A 52 36.95 17.31 10.52
CA LYS A 52 36.95 16.46 11.72
C LYS A 52 36.95 14.99 11.30
N PRO A 53 37.72 14.10 11.95
CA PRO A 53 37.77 12.68 11.59
C PRO A 53 36.40 12.01 11.69
N VAL A 54 35.61 12.36 12.70
CA VAL A 54 34.23 11.86 12.86
C VAL A 54 33.33 12.30 11.70
N ALA A 55 33.47 13.54 11.23
CA ALA A 55 32.69 14.07 10.11
C ALA A 55 33.07 13.39 8.79
N LEU A 56 34.35 13.10 8.59
CA LEU A 56 34.84 12.34 7.44
C LEU A 56 34.23 10.93 7.40
N VAL A 57 34.28 10.20 8.52
CA VAL A 57 33.70 8.85 8.60
C VAL A 57 32.18 8.89 8.35
N ALA A 58 31.47 9.84 8.96
CA ALA A 58 30.04 10.02 8.76
C ALA A 58 29.70 10.35 7.30
N GLY A 59 30.47 11.25 6.66
CA GLY A 59 30.28 11.62 5.26
C GLY A 59 30.55 10.45 4.30
N LEU A 60 31.58 9.64 4.54
CA LEU A 60 31.86 8.44 3.75
C LEU A 60 30.77 7.38 3.92
N ALA A 61 30.33 7.12 5.15
CA ALA A 61 29.25 6.17 5.42
C ALA A 61 27.93 6.62 4.76
N GLY A 62 27.62 7.93 4.84
CA GLY A 62 26.47 8.52 4.17
C GLY A 62 26.57 8.41 2.65
N LEU A 63 27.74 8.70 2.06
CA LEU A 63 27.95 8.58 0.62
C LEU A 63 27.80 7.13 0.13
N LEU A 64 28.29 6.15 0.91
CA LEU A 64 28.11 4.74 0.58
C LEU A 64 26.64 4.36 0.63
N LEU A 65 25.91 4.75 1.67
CA LEU A 65 24.51 4.41 1.85
C LEU A 65 23.62 5.12 0.82
N PHE A 66 23.67 6.45 0.76
CA PHE A 66 22.85 7.24 -0.15
C PHE A 66 23.31 7.10 -1.60
N GLY A 67 24.61 7.05 -1.87
CA GLY A 67 25.13 6.84 -3.23
C GLY A 67 24.73 5.49 -3.81
N ALA A 68 24.93 4.38 -3.06
CA ALA A 68 24.53 3.06 -3.52
C ALA A 68 23.00 2.93 -3.65
N MET A 69 22.25 3.42 -2.66
CA MET A 69 20.78 3.43 -2.71
C MET A 69 20.25 4.30 -3.86
N GLY A 70 20.92 5.42 -4.14
CA GLY A 70 20.60 6.33 -5.22
C GLY A 70 20.80 5.70 -6.59
N ILE A 71 21.96 5.08 -6.80
CA ILE A 71 22.26 4.35 -8.04
C ILE A 71 21.27 3.19 -8.22
N TYR A 72 21.03 2.39 -7.18
CA TYR A 72 20.04 1.29 -7.26
C TYR A 72 18.62 1.81 -7.55
N GLY A 73 18.22 2.89 -6.87
CA GLY A 73 16.93 3.53 -7.08
C GLY A 73 16.73 4.05 -8.50
N LEU A 74 17.72 4.77 -9.03
CA LEU A 74 17.69 5.36 -10.37
C LEU A 74 17.86 4.33 -11.49
N ALA A 75 18.74 3.34 -11.32
CA ALA A 75 19.07 2.37 -12.37
C ALA A 75 18.10 1.18 -12.41
N VAL A 76 17.57 0.75 -11.26
CA VAL A 76 16.75 -0.47 -11.16
C VAL A 76 15.30 -0.14 -10.84
N VAL A 77 15.06 0.61 -9.75
CA VAL A 77 13.71 0.78 -9.20
C VAL A 77 12.86 1.68 -10.09
N ILE A 78 13.33 2.88 -10.39
CA ILE A 78 12.57 3.87 -11.19
C ILE A 78 12.21 3.33 -12.58
N PRO A 79 13.14 2.75 -13.36
CA PRO A 79 12.80 2.18 -14.67
C PRO A 79 11.79 1.03 -14.58
N ARG A 80 11.87 0.19 -13.54
CA ARG A 80 10.91 -0.89 -13.32
C ARG A 80 9.50 -0.35 -13.09
N TYR A 81 9.35 0.68 -12.25
CA TYR A 81 8.06 1.34 -12.01
C TYR A 81 7.54 2.12 -13.21
N LEU A 82 8.43 2.71 -14.03
CA LEU A 82 8.03 3.41 -15.26
C LEU A 82 7.58 2.44 -16.36
N ARG A 83 8.18 1.24 -16.45
CA ARG A 83 7.86 0.25 -17.50
C ARG A 83 6.57 -0.53 -17.24
N ARG A 84 6.16 -0.71 -15.99
CA ARG A 84 4.95 -1.47 -15.63
C ARG A 84 4.13 -0.69 -14.61
N PRO A 85 3.26 0.22 -15.05
CA PRO A 85 2.47 1.02 -14.14
C PRO A 85 1.53 0.10 -13.34
N VAL A 86 1.72 0.10 -12.03
CA VAL A 86 0.70 -0.41 -11.11
C VAL A 86 -0.45 0.57 -11.18
N SER A 87 -1.63 0.15 -11.59
CA SER A 87 -2.80 1.03 -11.66
C SER A 87 -4.00 0.40 -10.98
N LEU A 88 -4.89 1.27 -10.51
CA LEU A 88 -6.16 0.88 -9.92
C LEU A 88 -7.23 1.27 -10.92
N VAL A 89 -7.99 0.29 -11.40
CA VAL A 89 -9.03 0.50 -12.39
C VAL A 89 -10.37 0.38 -11.69
N LEU A 90 -11.14 1.46 -11.70
CA LEU A 90 -12.53 1.49 -11.29
C LEU A 90 -13.39 1.25 -12.53
N SER A 91 -14.15 0.16 -12.53
CA SER A 91 -15.08 -0.17 -13.61
C SER A 91 -16.46 -0.43 -13.05
N GLN A 92 -17.48 -0.57 -13.90
CA GLN A 92 -18.80 -1.00 -13.44
C GLN A 92 -18.82 -2.43 -12.86
N ALA A 93 -17.90 -3.30 -13.31
CA ALA A 93 -17.80 -4.67 -12.81
C ALA A 93 -17.18 -4.75 -11.41
N GLY A 94 -16.24 -3.85 -11.10
CA GLY A 94 -15.50 -3.90 -9.86
C GLY A 94 -14.25 -3.03 -9.83
N LEU A 95 -13.48 -3.25 -8.79
CA LEU A 95 -12.16 -2.68 -8.57
C LEU A 95 -11.08 -3.64 -9.05
N GLU A 96 -10.38 -3.29 -10.11
CA GLU A 96 -9.27 -4.09 -10.63
C GLU A 96 -7.93 -3.47 -10.19
N ARG A 97 -7.09 -4.27 -9.55
CA ARG A 97 -5.73 -3.88 -9.20
C ARG A 97 -4.77 -4.47 -10.23
N LEU A 98 -4.28 -3.64 -11.13
CA LEU A 98 -3.26 -4.00 -12.10
C LEU A 98 -1.88 -3.83 -11.47
N THR A 99 -1.12 -4.92 -11.41
CA THR A 99 0.26 -4.96 -10.91
C THR A 99 1.23 -5.28 -12.05
N SER A 100 2.53 -5.24 -11.76
CA SER A 100 3.54 -5.60 -12.76
C SER A 100 3.53 -7.08 -13.17
N VAL A 101 2.75 -7.89 -12.45
CA VAL A 101 2.77 -9.35 -12.46
C VAL A 101 1.39 -9.93 -12.83
N GLY A 102 0.33 -9.12 -12.79
CA GLY A 102 -1.03 -9.55 -13.08
C GLY A 102 -2.09 -8.57 -12.56
N GLY A 103 -3.34 -8.88 -12.84
CA GLY A 103 -4.50 -8.13 -12.32
C GLY A 103 -5.32 -8.99 -11.38
N ALA A 104 -5.87 -8.40 -10.33
CA ALA A 104 -6.92 -9.02 -9.52
C ALA A 104 -8.16 -8.10 -9.51
N LEU A 105 -9.31 -8.66 -9.89
CA LEU A 105 -10.60 -7.98 -9.87
C LEU A 105 -11.33 -8.29 -8.56
N ILE A 106 -11.82 -7.25 -7.89
CA ILE A 106 -12.73 -7.33 -6.76
C ILE A 106 -14.09 -6.83 -7.24
N PRO A 107 -15.06 -7.74 -7.47
CA PRO A 107 -16.41 -7.35 -7.85
C PRO A 107 -17.03 -6.40 -6.81
N TRP A 108 -17.81 -5.41 -7.24
CA TRP A 108 -18.45 -4.48 -6.28
C TRP A 108 -19.44 -5.18 -5.34
N GLU A 109 -20.05 -6.27 -5.80
CA GLU A 109 -20.90 -7.14 -4.99
C GLU A 109 -20.18 -7.76 -3.79
N ASP A 110 -18.86 -7.96 -3.89
CA ASP A 110 -18.03 -8.45 -2.79
C ASP A 110 -17.56 -7.32 -1.86
N VAL A 111 -17.83 -6.05 -2.17
CA VAL A 111 -17.45 -4.89 -1.35
C VAL A 111 -18.61 -4.50 -0.42
N ALA A 112 -18.40 -4.71 0.88
CA ALA A 112 -19.31 -4.38 1.96
C ALA A 112 -19.31 -2.90 2.31
N GLU A 113 -18.14 -2.26 2.31
CA GLU A 113 -17.98 -0.88 2.71
C GLU A 113 -16.75 -0.27 2.04
N VAL A 114 -16.87 1.01 1.68
CA VAL A 114 -15.74 1.88 1.31
C VAL A 114 -15.70 2.97 2.37
N GLY A 115 -14.52 3.20 2.96
CA GLY A 115 -14.39 4.22 3.98
C GLY A 115 -13.01 4.86 4.03
N LEU A 116 -12.82 5.71 5.03
CA LEU A 116 -11.57 6.45 5.23
C LEU A 116 -10.96 6.06 6.57
N LEU A 117 -9.67 5.72 6.53
CA LEU A 117 -8.86 5.51 7.72
C LEU A 117 -7.83 6.63 7.84
N LYS A 118 -7.76 7.29 8.99
CA LYS A 118 -6.69 8.24 9.29
C LYS A 118 -5.51 7.52 9.96
N MET A 119 -4.37 7.48 9.29
CA MET A 119 -3.14 6.85 9.79
C MET A 119 -1.96 7.82 9.67
N SER A 120 -1.31 8.12 10.79
CA SER A 120 -0.15 9.02 10.85
C SER A 120 -0.38 10.35 10.13
N GLY A 121 -1.55 10.96 10.33
CA GLY A 121 -1.92 12.24 9.72
C GLY A 121 -2.37 12.17 8.25
N ASN A 122 -2.32 11.01 7.61
CA ASN A 122 -2.76 10.79 6.24
C ASN A 122 -4.07 10.02 6.21
N TYR A 123 -4.94 10.32 5.25
CA TYR A 123 -6.13 9.51 4.99
C TYR A 123 -5.81 8.42 3.96
N LEU A 124 -6.28 7.21 4.24
CA LEU A 124 -6.22 6.05 3.36
C LEU A 124 -7.65 5.61 3.03
N VAL A 125 -7.84 5.04 1.84
CA VAL A 125 -9.14 4.43 1.50
C VAL A 125 -9.15 3.00 2.00
N GLY A 126 -10.10 2.69 2.87
CA GLY A 126 -10.36 1.36 3.38
C GLY A 126 -11.44 0.65 2.58
N LEU A 127 -11.23 -0.64 2.31
CA LEU A 127 -12.24 -1.52 1.73
C LEU A 127 -12.57 -2.63 2.71
N ARG A 128 -13.86 -2.81 2.96
CA ARG A 128 -14.39 -3.97 3.66
C ARG A 128 -15.07 -4.90 2.67
N LEU A 129 -14.79 -6.19 2.74
CA LEU A 129 -15.29 -7.22 1.84
C LEU A 129 -16.35 -8.11 2.50
N TRP A 130 -17.36 -8.53 1.74
CA TRP A 130 -18.31 -9.54 2.16
C TRP A 130 -17.74 -10.95 2.11
N SER A 131 -16.77 -11.25 1.25
CA SER A 131 -16.04 -12.52 1.25
C SER A 131 -14.64 -12.32 0.67
N TYR A 132 -13.72 -13.23 1.01
CA TYR A 132 -12.38 -13.26 0.46
C TYR A 132 -12.25 -14.24 -0.70
N ASP A 133 -13.18 -15.18 -0.86
CA ASP A 133 -13.00 -16.36 -1.70
C ASP A 133 -12.70 -15.99 -3.16
N ARG A 134 -13.52 -15.11 -3.75
CA ARG A 134 -13.34 -14.67 -5.13
C ARG A 134 -12.10 -13.82 -5.33
N TYR A 135 -11.78 -12.96 -4.36
CA TYR A 135 -10.55 -12.17 -4.41
C TYR A 135 -9.31 -13.05 -4.34
N LEU A 136 -9.26 -13.98 -3.39
CA LEU A 136 -8.14 -14.90 -3.21
C LEU A 136 -8.00 -15.87 -4.39
N ALA A 137 -9.11 -16.36 -4.94
CA ALA A 137 -9.12 -17.19 -6.15
C ALA A 137 -8.64 -16.43 -7.41
N ALA A 138 -8.83 -15.11 -7.44
CA ALA A 138 -8.34 -14.27 -8.54
C ALA A 138 -6.84 -13.92 -8.43
N LEU A 139 -6.18 -14.23 -7.31
CA LEU A 139 -4.74 -13.99 -7.15
C LEU A 139 -3.94 -15.02 -7.94
N ASN A 140 -3.12 -14.56 -8.88
CA ASN A 140 -2.18 -15.44 -9.55
C ASN A 140 -0.99 -15.79 -8.60
N PRO A 141 -0.30 -16.93 -8.82
CA PRO A 141 0.81 -17.36 -7.96
C PRO A 141 1.95 -16.35 -7.88
N GLU A 142 2.19 -15.62 -8.97
CA GLU A 142 3.26 -14.63 -9.02
C GLU A 142 2.93 -13.38 -8.15
N MET A 143 1.67 -12.95 -8.09
CA MET A 143 1.20 -11.89 -7.18
C MET A 143 1.32 -12.32 -5.73
N LEU A 144 0.97 -13.56 -5.40
CA LEU A 144 1.17 -14.12 -4.06
C LEU A 144 2.65 -14.07 -3.66
N ALA A 145 3.56 -14.44 -4.57
CA ALA A 145 4.99 -14.38 -4.34
C ALA A 145 5.50 -12.93 -4.14
N GLU A 146 4.97 -11.95 -4.89
CA GLU A 146 5.31 -10.54 -4.72
C GLU A 146 4.80 -9.97 -3.39
N MET A 147 3.58 -10.33 -2.99
CA MET A 147 3.00 -9.95 -1.70
C MET A 147 3.82 -10.54 -0.53
N LYS A 148 4.27 -11.79 -0.64
CA LYS A 148 5.13 -12.45 0.35
C LYS A 148 6.48 -11.74 0.51
N LYS A 149 7.12 -11.35 -0.60
CA LYS A 149 8.37 -10.56 -0.58
C LYS A 149 8.16 -9.22 0.11
N THR A 150 7.05 -8.55 -0.18
CA THR A 150 6.70 -7.26 0.43
C THR A 150 6.44 -7.39 1.93
N ALA A 151 5.72 -8.43 2.36
CA ALA A 151 5.48 -8.71 3.77
C ALA A 151 6.79 -9.02 4.53
N ALA A 152 7.68 -9.83 3.94
CA ALA A 152 8.98 -10.13 4.53
C ALA A 152 9.84 -8.86 4.69
N PHE A 153 9.85 -8.00 3.67
CA PHE A 153 10.55 -6.72 3.73
C PHE A 153 9.97 -5.78 4.80
N GLY A 154 8.65 -5.71 4.92
CA GLY A 154 7.97 -4.97 5.99
C GLY A 154 8.38 -5.45 7.40
N LYS A 155 8.47 -6.77 7.61
CA LYS A 155 8.96 -7.35 8.87
C LYS A 155 10.40 -6.93 9.19
N VAL A 156 11.28 -6.90 8.19
CA VAL A 156 12.68 -6.47 8.37
C VAL A 156 12.76 -4.98 8.69
N LEU A 157 12.03 -4.13 7.95
CA LEU A 157 11.99 -2.70 8.21
C LEU A 157 11.47 -2.38 9.62
N ASN A 158 10.43 -3.05 10.09
CA ASN A 158 9.93 -2.86 11.45
C ASN A 158 10.97 -3.23 12.51
N ARG A 159 11.71 -4.34 12.31
CA ARG A 159 12.82 -4.72 13.21
C ARG A 159 13.93 -3.68 13.24
N LEU A 160 14.29 -3.13 12.08
CA LEU A 160 15.39 -2.17 11.94
C LEU A 160 15.01 -0.76 12.43
N ALA A 161 13.76 -0.35 12.25
CA ALA A 161 13.31 0.98 12.64
C ALA A 161 13.25 1.17 14.16
N GLY A 162 13.34 0.09 14.96
CA GLY A 162 13.16 0.14 16.42
C GLY A 162 11.80 0.71 16.85
N ALA A 163 10.94 0.99 15.88
CA ALA A 163 9.59 1.48 16.07
C ALA A 163 8.84 0.30 16.66
N GLY A 164 8.63 0.31 17.97
CA GLY A 164 7.73 -0.58 18.69
C GLY A 164 6.26 -0.47 18.27
N ILE A 165 5.99 -0.18 16.98
CA ILE A 165 4.81 -0.70 16.32
C ILE A 165 5.04 -2.21 16.23
N SER A 166 4.90 -2.88 17.38
CA SER A 166 4.55 -4.27 17.36
C SER A 166 3.24 -4.29 16.58
N TRP A 167 3.35 -4.70 15.33
CA TRP A 167 2.38 -5.65 14.85
C TRP A 167 2.55 -6.89 15.73
N GLU A 168 2.16 -6.77 17.00
CA GLU A 168 1.60 -7.88 17.74
C GLU A 168 0.48 -8.32 16.83
N SER A 169 0.82 -9.30 15.98
CA SER A 169 -0.17 -10.07 15.27
C SER A 169 -1.20 -10.37 16.34
N PRO A 170 -2.44 -9.86 16.24
CA PRO A 170 -3.45 -10.15 17.24
C PRO A 170 -3.37 -11.65 17.47
N GLU A 171 -3.21 -12.07 18.74
CA GLU A 171 -3.00 -13.47 19.05
C GLU A 171 -3.98 -14.27 18.21
N PRO A 172 -3.51 -15.29 17.46
CA PRO A 172 -4.30 -15.95 16.43
C PRO A 172 -5.74 -16.21 16.89
N GLY A 173 -5.97 -16.51 18.16
CA GLY A 173 -7.27 -16.68 18.81
C GLY A 173 -8.32 -15.55 18.71
N GLN A 174 -8.02 -14.34 18.24
CA GLN A 174 -9.03 -13.26 18.08
C GLN A 174 -9.56 -13.07 16.64
N LEU A 175 -9.05 -13.81 15.64
CA LEU A 175 -9.37 -13.67 14.21
C LEU A 175 -10.78 -14.18 13.76
N TRP A 176 -11.61 -14.73 14.65
CA TRP A 176 -12.43 -15.91 14.32
C TRP A 176 -13.96 -15.79 14.24
N SER A 177 -14.56 -14.68 13.78
CA SER A 177 -16.03 -14.66 13.61
C SER A 177 -16.55 -15.32 12.31
N ARG A 178 -15.67 -15.82 11.43
CA ARG A 178 -16.03 -16.58 10.20
C ARG A 178 -15.50 -18.00 10.07
N LEU A 179 -14.67 -18.43 10.99
CA LEU A 179 -14.29 -19.84 11.17
C LEU A 179 -14.84 -20.35 12.52
N ALA A 180 -15.88 -19.67 13.01
CA ALA A 180 -16.72 -20.12 14.10
C ALA A 180 -17.32 -21.50 13.74
N GLY A 181 -16.76 -22.55 14.33
CA GLY A 181 -17.14 -23.94 14.07
C GLY A 181 -16.02 -24.85 13.55
N VAL A 182 -14.86 -24.30 13.14
CA VAL A 182 -13.67 -25.08 12.76
C VAL A 182 -12.81 -25.32 14.00
N ALA A 183 -12.42 -26.58 14.22
CA ALA A 183 -11.77 -27.02 15.46
C ALA A 183 -10.31 -26.51 15.62
N ASP A 184 -9.59 -26.36 14.51
CA ASP A 184 -8.23 -25.79 14.49
C ASP A 184 -8.02 -24.92 13.24
N PRO A 185 -8.42 -23.65 13.33
CA PRO A 185 -8.43 -22.78 12.16
C PRO A 185 -7.04 -22.28 11.73
N ALA A 186 -6.07 -22.27 12.66
CA ALA A 186 -4.68 -21.97 12.34
C ALA A 186 -4.07 -23.08 11.48
N ARG A 187 -4.46 -24.34 11.73
CA ARG A 187 -4.06 -25.48 10.92
C ARG A 187 -4.67 -25.44 9.51
N GLU A 188 -5.95 -25.11 9.35
CA GLU A 188 -6.56 -24.99 8.01
C GLU A 188 -5.90 -23.88 7.17
N LEU A 189 -5.58 -22.73 7.78
CA LEU A 189 -4.84 -21.66 7.11
C LEU A 189 -3.41 -22.10 6.77
N ALA A 190 -2.73 -22.84 7.65
CA ALA A 190 -1.41 -23.39 7.38
C ALA A 190 -1.43 -24.43 6.25
N GLU A 191 -2.47 -25.27 6.20
CA GLU A 191 -2.70 -26.24 5.14
C GLU A 191 -3.02 -25.57 3.79
N ALA A 192 -3.68 -24.41 3.80
CA ALA A 192 -3.92 -23.58 2.61
C ALA A 192 -2.67 -22.85 2.08
N GLY A 193 -1.53 -22.95 2.77
CA GLY A 193 -0.24 -22.42 2.32
C GLY A 193 -0.24 -20.90 2.13
N ASP A 194 0.26 -20.43 0.98
CA ASP A 194 0.41 -18.99 0.72
C ASP A 194 -0.94 -18.24 0.64
N LEU A 195 -2.04 -18.91 0.28
CA LEU A 195 -3.38 -18.31 0.26
C LEU A 195 -3.90 -18.07 1.69
N GLY A 196 -3.67 -19.01 2.60
CA GLY A 196 -4.04 -18.88 4.00
C GLY A 196 -3.35 -17.68 4.67
N ALA A 197 -2.06 -17.49 4.40
CA ALA A 197 -1.31 -16.34 4.91
C ALA A 197 -1.87 -14.99 4.40
N GLN A 198 -2.40 -14.93 3.17
CA GLN A 198 -3.04 -13.71 2.67
C GLN A 198 -4.40 -13.47 3.32
N ALA A 199 -5.21 -14.52 3.48
CA ALA A 199 -6.48 -14.44 4.18
C ALA A 199 -6.29 -13.94 5.63
N GLU A 200 -5.27 -14.46 6.32
CA GLU A 200 -4.88 -14.03 7.66
C GLU A 200 -4.52 -12.53 7.67
N MET A 201 -3.73 -12.06 6.71
CA MET A 201 -3.35 -10.65 6.62
C MET A 201 -4.56 -9.72 6.40
N LEU A 202 -5.54 -10.12 5.58
CA LEU A 202 -6.79 -9.36 5.39
C LEU A 202 -7.61 -9.31 6.68
N LEU A 203 -7.68 -10.42 7.42
CA LEU A 203 -8.38 -10.50 8.69
C LEU A 203 -7.73 -9.63 9.77
N VAL A 204 -6.39 -9.70 9.89
CA VAL A 204 -5.63 -8.83 10.78
C VAL A 204 -5.88 -7.37 10.42
N SER A 205 -5.81 -7.03 9.13
CA SER A 205 -6.10 -5.67 8.65
C SER A 205 -7.49 -5.20 9.09
N ARG A 206 -8.51 -6.05 8.90
CA ARG A 206 -9.88 -5.74 9.33
C ARG A 206 -9.98 -5.53 10.82
N TYR A 207 -9.34 -6.37 11.63
CA TYR A 207 -9.39 -6.25 13.09
C TYR A 207 -8.66 -5.00 13.57
N THR A 208 -7.46 -4.73 13.04
CA THR A 208 -6.63 -3.61 13.47
C THR A 208 -7.19 -2.26 13.03
N TRP A 209 -7.82 -2.19 11.85
CA TRP A 209 -8.20 -0.91 11.24
C TRP A 209 -9.65 -0.80 10.76
N GLY A 210 -10.45 -1.84 10.92
CA GLY A 210 -11.85 -1.89 10.45
C GLY A 210 -12.01 -2.26 8.97
N TYR A 211 -10.92 -2.39 8.21
CA TYR A 211 -10.94 -2.61 6.76
C TYR A 211 -9.99 -3.75 6.34
N ASP A 212 -10.42 -4.57 5.38
CA ASP A 212 -9.62 -5.70 4.88
C ASP A 212 -8.45 -5.26 4.01
N MET A 213 -8.66 -4.19 3.23
CA MET A 213 -7.65 -3.65 2.35
C MET A 213 -7.53 -2.16 2.57
N LEU A 214 -6.29 -1.69 2.71
CA LEU A 214 -5.96 -0.27 2.77
C LEU A 214 -5.26 0.14 1.48
N LEU A 215 -5.85 1.10 0.78
CA LEU A 215 -5.30 1.66 -0.44
C LEU A 215 -4.58 2.97 -0.10
N SER A 216 -3.24 2.88 0.01
CA SER A 216 -2.37 4.02 0.32
C SER A 216 -1.78 4.70 -0.91
N TRP A 217 -1.85 4.05 -2.07
CA TRP A 217 -1.23 4.47 -3.33
C TRP A 217 -2.20 5.07 -4.36
N CYS A 218 -3.36 5.55 -3.92
CA CYS A 218 -4.34 6.26 -4.74
C CYS A 218 -3.89 7.69 -5.12
N VAL A 219 -2.65 7.86 -5.57
CA VAL A 219 -1.93 9.16 -5.55
C VAL A 219 -2.31 10.12 -6.68
N ASP A 220 -3.28 9.78 -7.53
CA ASP A 220 -3.78 10.74 -8.51
C ASP A 220 -4.72 11.77 -7.87
N ARG A 221 -5.39 11.42 -6.76
CA ARG A 221 -6.37 12.23 -6.03
C ARG A 221 -6.29 12.07 -4.50
N PRO A 222 -6.80 13.03 -3.71
CA PRO A 222 -6.97 12.86 -2.27
C PRO A 222 -7.82 11.63 -1.91
N ALA A 223 -7.49 10.97 -0.79
CA ALA A 223 -8.24 9.78 -0.34
C ALA A 223 -9.75 10.03 -0.15
N PRO A 224 -10.22 11.17 0.39
CA PRO A 224 -11.66 11.45 0.48
C PRO A 224 -12.37 11.45 -0.87
N GLU A 225 -11.78 12.10 -1.89
CA GLU A 225 -12.32 12.09 -3.25
C GLU A 225 -12.35 10.69 -3.85
N MET A 226 -11.31 9.88 -3.58
CA MET A 226 -11.27 8.49 -4.03
C MET A 226 -12.36 7.64 -3.37
N ALA A 227 -12.55 7.77 -2.06
CA ALA A 227 -13.57 7.02 -1.35
C ALA A 227 -14.98 7.35 -1.87
N VAL A 228 -15.27 8.63 -2.10
CA VAL A 228 -16.54 9.08 -2.69
C VAL A 228 -16.74 8.50 -4.09
N LEU A 229 -15.69 8.50 -4.91
CA LEU A 229 -15.75 7.95 -6.26
C LEU A 229 -15.98 6.43 -6.25
N MET A 230 -15.24 5.70 -5.43
CA MET A 230 -15.39 4.26 -5.26
C MET A 230 -16.79 3.90 -4.77
N GLU A 231 -17.32 4.67 -3.82
CA GLU A 231 -18.69 4.50 -3.34
C GLU A 231 -19.71 4.77 -4.45
N ALA A 232 -19.49 5.78 -5.29
CA ALA A 232 -20.37 6.06 -6.44
C ALA A 232 -20.37 4.91 -7.47
N TYR A 233 -19.21 4.30 -7.76
CA TYR A 233 -19.15 3.08 -8.59
C TYR A 233 -19.86 1.90 -7.91
N ARG A 234 -19.66 1.73 -6.59
CA ARG A 234 -20.29 0.68 -5.81
C ARG A 234 -21.82 0.79 -5.80
N GLN A 235 -22.38 2.00 -5.86
CA GLN A 235 -23.83 2.25 -5.83
C GLN A 235 -24.49 2.09 -7.20
N LYS A 236 -23.79 2.38 -8.31
CA LYS A 236 -24.30 2.18 -9.68
C LYS A 236 -24.27 0.72 -10.13
N ARG A 237 -24.53 -0.23 -9.23
CA ARG A 237 -24.61 -1.65 -9.58
C ARG A 237 -25.70 -1.83 -10.64
N PRO A 238 -25.46 -2.62 -11.71
CA PRO A 238 -26.54 -3.03 -12.59
C PRO A 238 -27.60 -3.84 -11.83
#